data_AF-X7ZMW9-F1
#
_entry.id   AF-X7ZMW9-F1
#
_cell.length_a   1.000
_cell.length_b   1.000
_cell.length_c   1.000
_cell.angle_alpha   90.00
_cell.angle_beta   90.00
_cell.angle_gamma   90.00
#
_symmetry.space_group_name_H-M   'P 1'
#
loop_
_entity.id
_entity.type
_entity.pdbx_description
1 polymer ?
#
loop_
_entity_poly.entity_id
_entity_poly.type
_entity_poly.pdbx_seq_one_letter_code
_entity_poly.pdbx_strand_id
1 'polypeptide(L)'
;MRGVAAAAERLSRRFDADTADCLVAAAWLHDIGYAPSVRQTEFHPLDGAKFARWAGFGELVASLVAFHTGALAEAAERGVSGLSAFGDPPSDVLDALTFCDLTTGPDGLPIPPQDRLSDVLARYGPEDPVHRAVDAGRDELLATVGRVRAWK
;
A
#
# COMPACT_ATOMS: atom_id res chain seq x y z
N MET A 1 5.57 -7.00 -5.54
CA MET A 1 6.63 -5.97 -5.74
C MET A 1 6.85 -5.56 -7.19
N ARG A 2 7.48 -6.38 -8.05
CA ARG A 2 7.88 -5.94 -9.41
C ARG A 2 6.73 -5.37 -10.26
N GLY A 3 5.58 -6.04 -10.27
CA GLY A 3 4.40 -5.55 -11.03
C GLY A 3 3.85 -4.21 -10.52
N VAL A 4 3.82 -4.03 -9.19
CA VAL A 4 3.36 -2.80 -8.53
C VAL A 4 4.30 -1.65 -8.86
N ALA A 5 5.62 -1.88 -8.80
CA ALA A 5 6.62 -0.89 -9.21
C ALA A 5 6.50 -0.51 -10.69
N ALA A 6 6.32 -1.49 -11.58
CA ALA A 6 6.10 -1.21 -12.99
C ALA A 6 4.79 -0.44 -13.24
N ALA A 7 3.75 -0.65 -12.43
CA ALA A 7 2.54 0.16 -12.47
C ALA A 7 2.77 1.60 -11.99
N ALA A 8 3.54 1.77 -10.91
CA ALA A 8 3.93 3.06 -10.37
C ALA A 8 4.76 3.86 -11.38
N GLU A 9 5.71 3.22 -12.09
CA GLU A 9 6.50 3.84 -13.16
C GLU A 9 5.64 4.39 -14.32
N ARG A 10 4.47 3.80 -14.57
CA ARG A 10 3.53 4.32 -15.58
C ARG A 10 2.79 5.56 -15.07
N LEU A 11 2.42 5.57 -13.79
CA LEU A 11 1.72 6.70 -13.16
C LEU A 11 2.65 7.85 -12.78
N SER A 12 3.95 7.59 -12.62
CA SER A 12 4.96 8.57 -12.18
C SER A 12 5.00 9.84 -13.05
N ARG A 13 4.65 9.74 -14.33
CA ARG A 13 4.55 10.86 -15.29
C ARG A 13 3.52 11.93 -14.90
N ARG A 14 2.66 11.65 -13.93
CA ARG A 14 1.64 12.58 -13.42
C ARG A 14 2.16 13.44 -12.25
N PHE A 15 3.34 13.16 -11.75
CA PHE A 15 3.95 13.84 -10.62
C PHE A 15 5.24 14.56 -11.03
N ASP A 16 5.70 15.48 -10.20
CA ASP A 16 7.06 16.01 -10.29
C ASP A 16 8.10 14.91 -10.03
N ALA A 17 9.36 15.16 -10.39
CA ALA A 17 10.42 14.15 -10.36
C ALA A 17 10.63 13.53 -8.97
N ASP A 18 10.61 14.34 -7.91
CA ASP A 18 10.89 13.86 -6.56
C ASP A 18 9.74 12.98 -6.05
N THR A 19 8.50 13.41 -6.30
CA THR A 19 7.29 12.63 -5.95
C THR A 19 7.20 11.34 -6.78
N ALA A 20 7.55 11.40 -8.06
CA ALA A 20 7.61 10.25 -8.96
C ALA A 20 8.59 9.18 -8.45
N ASP A 21 9.80 9.58 -8.06
CA ASP A 21 10.81 8.67 -7.51
C ASP A 21 10.34 8.08 -6.18
N CYS A 22 9.72 8.87 -5.30
CA CYS A 22 9.16 8.39 -4.04
C CYS A 22 8.03 7.37 -4.26
N LEU A 23 7.13 7.60 -5.22
CA LEU A 23 6.05 6.67 -5.54
C LEU A 23 6.60 5.31 -6.02
N VAL A 24 7.59 5.33 -6.91
CA VAL A 24 8.21 4.09 -7.41
C VAL A 24 8.97 3.37 -6.30
N ALA A 25 9.72 4.09 -5.46
CA ALA A 25 10.42 3.50 -4.31
C ALA A 25 9.43 2.87 -3.31
N ALA A 26 8.33 3.55 -2.98
CA ALA A 26 7.29 3.01 -2.11
C ALA A 26 6.62 1.77 -2.71
N ALA A 27 6.38 1.75 -4.03
CA ALA A 27 5.85 0.58 -4.73
C ALA A 27 6.77 -0.66 -4.64
N TRP A 28 8.09 -0.47 -4.64
CA TRP A 28 9.05 -1.54 -4.38
C TRP A 28 9.03 -2.03 -2.92
N LEU A 29 8.77 -1.13 -1.97
CA LEU A 29 8.93 -1.37 -0.54
C LEU A 29 7.63 -1.67 0.21
N HIS A 30 6.44 -1.49 -0.36
CA HIS A 30 5.19 -1.50 0.39
C HIS A 30 4.98 -2.74 1.29
N ASP A 31 5.27 -3.97 0.82
CA ASP A 31 5.27 -5.17 1.68
C ASP A 31 6.66 -5.66 2.13
N ILE A 32 7.69 -4.81 2.12
CA ILE A 32 9.03 -5.19 2.63
C ILE A 32 8.97 -5.61 4.11
N GLY A 33 7.97 -5.12 4.85
CA GLY A 33 7.73 -5.50 6.25
C GLY A 33 7.41 -6.99 6.47
N TYR A 34 7.05 -7.76 5.42
CA TYR A 34 6.93 -9.22 5.55
C TYR A 34 8.28 -9.93 5.62
N ALA A 35 9.38 -9.30 5.16
CA ALA A 35 10.68 -9.95 5.14
C ALA A 35 11.14 -10.31 6.57
N PRO A 36 11.64 -11.53 6.82
CA PRO A 36 12.05 -11.95 8.17
C PRO A 36 13.09 -11.05 8.84
N SER A 37 13.95 -10.39 8.06
CA SER A 37 14.95 -9.44 8.57
C SER A 37 14.40 -8.05 8.88
N VAL A 38 13.16 -7.76 8.49
CA VAL A 38 12.49 -6.46 8.66
C VAL A 38 11.34 -6.54 9.66
N ARG A 39 10.59 -7.65 9.66
CA ARG A 39 9.45 -7.89 10.55
C ARG A 39 9.84 -7.74 12.02
N GLN A 40 9.09 -6.92 12.76
CA GLN A 40 9.27 -6.66 14.19
C GLN A 40 7.94 -6.67 14.96
N THR A 41 6.88 -6.08 14.40
CA THR A 41 5.58 -5.96 15.07
C THR A 41 4.50 -6.87 14.49
N GLU A 42 4.84 -7.69 13.50
CA GLU A 42 3.91 -8.55 12.76
C GLU A 42 2.84 -7.78 11.95
N PHE A 43 3.07 -6.48 11.76
CA PHE A 43 2.23 -5.59 10.96
C PHE A 43 3.12 -4.94 9.90
N HIS A 44 3.07 -5.48 8.69
CA HIS A 44 4.05 -5.18 7.64
C HIS A 44 4.09 -3.71 7.20
N PRO A 45 3.00 -2.90 7.21
CA PRO A 45 3.10 -1.48 6.85
C PRO A 45 3.98 -0.72 7.84
N LEU A 46 3.80 -0.97 9.15
CA LEU A 46 4.60 -0.31 10.19
C LEU A 46 6.06 -0.75 10.15
N ASP A 47 6.32 -2.05 10.03
CA ASP A 47 7.67 -2.60 9.95
C ASP A 47 8.40 -2.12 8.69
N GLY A 48 7.71 -2.10 7.54
CA GLY A 48 8.23 -1.60 6.28
C GLY A 48 8.54 -0.11 6.32
N ALA A 49 7.66 0.70 6.94
CA ALA A 49 7.85 2.14 7.06
C ALA A 49 9.05 2.48 7.96
N LYS A 50 9.20 1.79 9.09
CA LYS A 50 10.38 1.93 9.97
C LYS A 50 11.66 1.58 9.22
N PHE A 51 11.64 0.51 8.44
CA PHE A 51 12.78 0.12 7.61
C PHE A 51 13.10 1.16 6.53
N ALA A 52 12.10 1.64 5.79
CA ALA A 52 12.30 2.66 4.74
C ALA A 52 12.93 3.93 5.31
N ARG A 53 12.46 4.39 6.48
CA ARG A 53 13.04 5.53 7.20
C ARG A 53 14.48 5.25 7.64
N TRP A 54 14.74 4.10 8.26
CA TRP A 54 16.09 3.70 8.70
C TRP A 54 17.09 3.59 7.54
N ALA A 55 16.64 3.04 6.41
CA ALA A 55 17.47 2.85 5.22
C ALA A 55 17.67 4.14 4.40
N GLY A 56 17.07 5.26 4.82
CA GLY A 56 17.30 6.58 4.21
C GLY A 56 16.49 6.87 2.95
N PHE A 57 15.36 6.19 2.71
CA PHE A 57 14.48 6.47 1.57
C PHE A 57 13.66 7.76 1.70
N GLY A 58 13.71 8.43 2.86
CA GLY A 58 13.02 9.69 3.12
C GLY A 58 11.61 9.52 3.70
N GLU A 59 11.05 10.62 4.20
CA GLU A 59 9.79 10.62 4.94
C GLU A 59 8.58 10.30 4.07
N LEU A 60 8.54 10.79 2.83
CA LEU A 60 7.41 10.50 1.93
C LEU A 60 7.31 9.00 1.61
N VAL A 61 8.44 8.34 1.31
CA VAL A 61 8.44 6.88 1.07
C VAL A 61 8.00 6.13 2.32
N ALA A 62 8.53 6.49 3.49
CA ALA A 62 8.16 5.87 4.76
C ALA A 62 6.66 6.04 5.06
N SER A 63 6.11 7.24 4.85
CA SER A 63 4.67 7.50 4.98
C SER A 63 3.85 6.70 3.99
N LEU A 64 4.20 6.67 2.70
CA LEU A 64 3.48 5.86 1.72
C LEU A 64 3.45 4.38 2.09
N VAL A 65 4.58 3.83 2.55
CA VAL A 65 4.64 2.44 3.05
C VAL A 65 3.82 2.26 4.34
N ALA A 66 3.79 3.24 5.24
CA ALA A 66 3.02 3.15 6.49
C ALA A 66 1.50 3.07 6.25
N PHE A 67 1.00 3.79 5.24
CA PHE A 67 -0.43 3.99 5.01
C PHE A 67 -0.98 3.25 3.78
N HIS A 68 -0.17 2.45 3.08
CA HIS A 68 -0.59 1.79 1.84
C HIS A 68 -1.82 0.88 2.00
N THR A 69 -2.64 0.81 0.96
CA THR A 69 -3.71 -0.18 0.74
C THR A 69 -4.55 -0.50 1.99
N GLY A 70 -5.04 0.53 2.69
CA GLY A 70 -5.95 0.35 3.82
C GLY A 70 -5.28 -0.01 5.16
N ALA A 71 -3.95 0.13 5.26
CA ALA A 71 -3.18 -0.16 6.47
C ALA A 71 -3.74 0.49 7.75
N LEU A 72 -4.34 1.68 7.65
CA LEU A 72 -4.95 2.35 8.81
C LEU A 72 -6.15 1.55 9.38
N ALA A 73 -6.99 0.99 8.52
CA ALA A 73 -8.11 0.15 8.94
C ALA A 73 -7.62 -1.19 9.52
N GLU A 74 -6.61 -1.80 8.91
CA GLU A 74 -6.00 -3.03 9.42
C GLU A 74 -5.33 -2.81 10.79
N ALA A 75 -4.63 -1.69 10.98
CA ALA A 75 -4.04 -1.33 12.27
C ALA A 75 -5.11 -1.23 13.37
N ALA A 76 -6.27 -0.66 13.06
CA ALA A 76 -7.40 -0.59 13.98
C ALA A 76 -7.94 -1.99 14.35
N GLU A 77 -8.16 -2.87 13.37
CA GLU A 77 -8.59 -4.26 13.60
C GLU A 77 -7.57 -5.05 14.45
N ARG A 78 -6.28 -4.81 14.26
CA ARG A 78 -5.20 -5.44 15.02
C ARG A 78 -4.96 -4.83 16.40
N GLY A 79 -5.49 -3.64 16.68
CA GLY A 79 -5.12 -2.85 17.86
C GLY A 79 -3.66 -2.39 17.87
N VAL A 80 -3.03 -2.28 16.69
CA VAL A 80 -1.63 -1.85 16.55
C VAL A 80 -1.55 -0.34 16.53
N SER A 81 -0.64 0.21 17.34
CA SER A 81 -0.30 1.64 17.34
C SER A 81 1.04 1.89 16.65
N GLY A 82 1.37 3.16 16.38
CA GLY A 82 2.67 3.57 15.86
C GLY A 82 2.65 4.12 14.43
N LEU A 83 1.55 3.95 13.68
CA LEU A 83 1.38 4.65 12.40
C LEU A 83 1.38 6.18 12.56
N SER A 84 0.97 6.69 13.73
CA SER A 84 1.04 8.12 14.07
C SER A 84 2.46 8.69 14.16
N ALA A 85 3.50 7.84 14.10
CA ALA A 85 4.89 8.27 13.99
C ALA A 85 5.28 8.67 12.55
N PHE A 86 4.37 8.56 11.59
CA PHE A 86 4.53 8.94 10.19
C PHE A 86 3.49 10.00 9.83
N GLY A 87 3.89 10.99 9.01
CA GLY A 87 2.96 12.01 8.54
C GLY A 87 2.02 11.47 7.47
N ASP A 88 0.80 12.00 7.38
CA ASP A 88 -0.13 11.64 6.31
C ASP A 88 0.50 11.97 4.94
N PRO A 89 0.63 10.99 4.02
CA PRO A 89 1.15 11.26 2.69
C PRO A 89 0.12 12.07 1.88
N PRO A 90 0.55 12.79 0.82
CA PRO A 90 -0.36 13.39 -0.13
C PRO A 90 -1.35 12.35 -0.67
N SER A 91 -2.64 12.69 -0.63
CA SER A 91 -3.72 11.73 -0.89
C SER A 91 -3.69 11.18 -2.33
N ASP A 92 -3.29 11.99 -3.29
CA ASP A 92 -3.14 11.59 -4.69
C ASP A 92 -2.00 10.58 -4.91
N VAL A 93 -0.88 10.75 -4.20
CA VAL A 93 0.25 9.80 -4.27
C VAL A 93 -0.10 8.48 -3.56
N LEU A 94 -0.80 8.54 -2.43
CA LEU A 94 -1.29 7.34 -1.74
C LEU A 94 -2.36 6.60 -2.57
N ASP A 95 -3.25 7.35 -3.22
CA ASP A 95 -4.23 6.81 -4.17
C ASP A 95 -3.51 6.08 -5.33
N ALA A 96 -2.44 6.67 -5.90
CA ALA A 96 -1.63 6.00 -6.93
C ALA A 96 -1.02 4.68 -6.43
N LEU A 97 -0.41 4.67 -5.24
CA LEU A 97 0.20 3.46 -4.69
C LEU A 97 -0.85 2.37 -4.44
N THR A 98 -1.99 2.75 -3.86
CA THR A 98 -3.13 1.85 -3.62
C THR A 98 -3.69 1.32 -4.94
N PHE A 99 -3.81 2.15 -5.97
CA PHE A 99 -4.20 1.72 -7.31
C PHE A 99 -3.22 0.70 -7.88
N CYS A 100 -1.91 0.94 -7.77
CA CYS A 100 -0.89 0.04 -8.28
C CYS A 100 -0.95 -1.34 -7.62
N ASP A 101 -1.12 -1.41 -6.31
CA ASP A 101 -1.25 -2.68 -5.57
C ASP A 101 -2.57 -3.39 -5.92
N LEU A 102 -3.69 -2.68 -5.89
CA LEU A 102 -5.01 -3.28 -6.15
C LEU A 102 -5.23 -3.68 -7.61
N THR A 103 -4.44 -3.19 -8.56
CA THR A 103 -4.55 -3.59 -9.98
C THR A 103 -3.44 -4.52 -10.44
N THR A 104 -2.63 -5.03 -9.51
CA THR A 104 -1.54 -5.97 -9.79
C THR A 104 -1.77 -7.28 -9.02
N GLY A 105 -1.81 -8.39 -9.76
CA GLY A 105 -1.93 -9.74 -9.22
C GLY A 105 -0.63 -10.22 -8.54
N PRO A 106 -0.70 -11.34 -7.79
CA PRO A 106 0.48 -11.92 -7.11
C PRO A 106 1.57 -12.39 -8.08
N ASP A 107 1.22 -12.69 -9.33
CA ASP A 107 2.15 -12.99 -10.43
C ASP A 107 2.76 -11.73 -11.08
N GLY A 108 2.33 -10.54 -10.66
CA GLY A 108 2.75 -9.26 -11.20
C GLY A 108 1.98 -8.83 -12.45
N LEU A 109 0.97 -9.57 -12.89
CA LEU A 109 0.15 -9.23 -14.05
C LEU A 109 -1.03 -8.32 -13.67
N PRO A 110 -1.56 -7.50 -14.60
CA PRO A 110 -2.75 -6.70 -14.34
C PRO A 110 -3.96 -7.58 -13.98
N ILE A 111 -4.69 -7.18 -12.94
CA ILE A 111 -5.90 -7.85 -12.47
C ILE A 111 -7.01 -6.80 -12.17
N PRO A 112 -8.30 -7.11 -12.35
CA PRO A 112 -9.36 -6.24 -11.88
C PRO A 112 -9.29 -6.04 -10.35
N PRO A 113 -9.53 -4.83 -9.84
CA PRO A 113 -9.41 -4.56 -8.40
C PRO A 113 -10.44 -5.33 -7.57
N GLN A 114 -11.63 -5.61 -8.13
CA GLN A 114 -12.63 -6.44 -7.47
C GLN A 114 -12.14 -7.88 -7.26
N ASP A 115 -11.44 -8.42 -8.26
CA ASP A 115 -10.89 -9.78 -8.20
C ASP A 115 -9.71 -9.80 -7.23
N ARG A 116 -8.83 -8.79 -7.26
CA ARG A 116 -7.72 -8.65 -6.31
C ARG A 116 -8.19 -8.61 -4.86
N LEU A 117 -9.25 -7.87 -4.55
CA LEU A 117 -9.83 -7.81 -3.20
C LEU A 117 -10.46 -9.16 -2.83
N SER A 118 -11.16 -9.81 -3.77
CA SER A 118 -11.73 -11.16 -3.55
C SER A 118 -10.64 -12.19 -3.25
N ASP A 119 -9.49 -12.12 -3.93
CA ASP A 119 -8.32 -12.95 -3.65
C ASP A 119 -7.72 -12.67 -2.27
N VAL A 120 -7.78 -11.43 -1.76
CA VAL A 120 -7.38 -11.16 -0.37
C VAL A 120 -8.35 -11.84 0.59
N LEU A 121 -9.64 -11.60 0.43
CA LEU A 121 -10.68 -12.15 1.32
C LEU A 121 -10.71 -13.69 1.32
N ALA A 122 -10.35 -14.34 0.21
CA ALA A 122 -10.28 -15.80 0.13
C ALA A 122 -9.04 -16.39 0.83
N ARG A 123 -7.95 -15.62 0.96
CA ARG A 123 -6.70 -16.07 1.61
C ARG A 123 -6.77 -16.01 3.14
N TYR A 124 -7.60 -15.13 3.68
CA TYR A 124 -7.73 -14.89 5.11
C TYR A 124 -9.14 -15.26 5.59
N GLY A 125 -9.25 -16.00 6.69
CA GLY A 125 -10.55 -16.34 7.28
C GLY A 125 -11.29 -15.09 7.79
N PRO A 126 -12.61 -15.15 8.00
CA PRO A 126 -13.43 -13.98 8.37
C PRO A 126 -13.07 -13.33 9.72
N GLU A 127 -12.39 -14.08 10.59
CA GLU A 127 -11.91 -13.58 11.89
C GLU A 127 -10.52 -12.94 11.79
N ASP A 128 -9.84 -13.02 10.65
CA ASP A 128 -8.53 -12.44 10.45
C ASP A 128 -8.64 -10.91 10.31
N PRO A 129 -7.78 -10.12 10.99
CA PRO A 129 -7.78 -8.66 10.88
C PRO A 129 -7.67 -8.14 9.45
N VAL A 130 -6.91 -8.82 8.58
CA VAL A 130 -6.81 -8.43 7.15
C VAL A 130 -8.15 -8.58 6.47
N HIS A 131 -8.86 -9.69 6.73
CA HIS A 131 -10.17 -9.92 6.15
C HIS A 131 -11.16 -8.84 6.56
N ARG A 132 -11.28 -8.57 7.87
CA ARG A 132 -12.21 -7.58 8.41
C ARG A 132 -11.93 -6.17 7.89
N ALA A 133 -10.66 -5.77 7.86
CA ALA A 133 -10.26 -4.46 7.36
C ALA A 133 -10.56 -4.29 5.87
N VAL A 134 -10.28 -5.31 5.06
CA VAL A 134 -10.54 -5.29 3.62
C VAL A 134 -12.04 -5.33 3.32
N ASP A 135 -12.82 -6.13 4.06
CA ASP A 135 -14.27 -6.21 3.88
C ASP A 135 -14.94 -4.88 4.25
N ALA A 136 -14.60 -4.31 5.41
CA ALA A 136 -15.12 -3.01 5.84
C ALA A 136 -14.66 -1.84 4.95
N GLY A 137 -13.43 -1.89 4.45
CA GLY A 137 -12.83 -0.85 3.60
C GLY A 137 -13.07 -1.02 2.09
N ARG A 138 -13.79 -2.08 1.67
CA ARG A 138 -13.90 -2.49 0.27
C ARG A 138 -14.34 -1.36 -0.66
N ASP A 139 -15.40 -0.66 -0.29
CA ASP A 139 -15.99 0.38 -1.15
C ASP A 139 -15.05 1.58 -1.31
N GLU A 140 -14.35 1.99 -0.26
CA GLU A 140 -13.36 3.07 -0.33
C GLU A 140 -12.11 2.67 -1.13
N LEU A 141 -11.64 1.43 -0.99
CA LEU A 141 -10.53 0.91 -1.79
C LEU A 141 -10.88 0.89 -3.30
N LEU A 142 -12.11 0.50 -3.65
CA LEU A 142 -12.59 0.56 -5.03
C LEU A 142 -12.81 2.01 -5.51
N ALA A 143 -13.30 2.89 -4.65
CA ALA A 143 -13.45 4.31 -4.95
C ALA A 143 -12.08 4.97 -5.24
N THR A 144 -11.05 4.63 -4.46
CA THR A 144 -9.65 5.02 -4.67
C THR A 144 -9.18 4.66 -6.08
N VAL A 145 -9.40 3.40 -6.49
CA VAL A 145 -9.07 2.95 -7.85
C VAL A 145 -9.85 3.74 -8.91
N GLY A 146 -11.11 4.06 -8.64
CA GLY A 146 -11.95 4.91 -9.49
C GLY A 146 -11.38 6.33 -9.66
N ARG A 147 -10.90 6.96 -8.57
CA ARG A 147 -10.29 8.29 -8.60
C ARG A 147 -9.06 8.33 -9.51
N VAL A 148 -8.17 7.34 -9.38
CA VAL A 148 -6.95 7.26 -10.22
C VAL A 148 -7.28 7.00 -11.69
N ARG A 149 -8.27 6.15 -11.99
CA ARG A 149 -8.74 5.92 -13.38
C ARG A 149 -9.31 7.18 -14.04
N ALA A 150 -9.83 8.12 -13.25
CA ALA A 150 -10.37 9.38 -13.76
C ALA A 150 -9.30 10.44 -14.05
N TRP A 151 -8.03 10.19 -13.71
CA TRP A 151 -6.94 11.11 -14.04
C TRP A 151 -6.71 11.17 -15.55
N LYS A 152 -7.15 12.26 -16.18
CA LYS A 152 -6.96 12.55 -17.61
C LYS A 152 -5.48 12.67 -17.97
#